data_AF-J2JU19-F1
#
_entry.id   AF-J2JU19-F1
#
_cell.length_a   1.000
_cell.length_b   1.000
_cell.length_c   1.000
_cell.angle_alpha   90.00
_cell.angle_beta   90.00
_cell.angle_gamma   90.00
#
_symmetry.space_group_name_H-M   'P 1'
#
loop_
_entity.id
_entity.type
_entity.pdbx_description
1 polymer ?
#
loop_
_entity_poly.entity_id
_entity_poly.type
_entity_poly.pdbx_seq_one_letter_code
_entity_poly.pdbx_strand_id
1 'polypeptide(L)'
;MNNKILALEKLKNKEKFSNEEWENRGLNPSEKSLCIKLEKSFNDLITNLISSSNTKKSPQEIETIFEKYFNKIKSDELDTEEREFVVDYFDEIAKILKSDSLNEKLNSWTYGTEAYDYEKAVKKLSEKILEEERKRHEIISMECSKCRTQLETFILEKDNSIPSFEFDIIKCVKCSELNILDKGCGIKRYRFLNYELIEELPKEEYDLSKALQRLEQLKTQ
;
A
#
# COMPACT_ATOMS: atom_id res chain seq x y z
N MET A 1 -10.97 24.52 -21.39
CA MET A 1 -11.54 23.78 -20.23
C MET A 1 -10.46 23.73 -19.16
N ASN A 2 -10.76 24.11 -17.92
CA ASN A 2 -9.75 24.27 -16.87
C ASN A 2 -9.12 22.89 -16.57
N ASN A 3 -7.79 22.74 -16.68
CA ASN A 3 -7.10 21.44 -16.54
C ASN A 3 -7.46 20.72 -15.22
N LYS A 4 -7.68 21.49 -14.15
CA LYS A 4 -8.16 21.00 -12.84
C LYS A 4 -9.55 20.35 -12.90
N ILE A 5 -10.48 20.93 -13.66
CA ILE A 5 -11.85 20.42 -13.79
C ILE A 5 -11.85 19.08 -14.53
N LEU A 6 -11.04 18.95 -15.58
CA LEU A 6 -10.88 17.68 -16.31
C LEU A 6 -10.33 16.57 -15.40
N ALA A 7 -9.35 16.90 -14.54
CA ALA A 7 -8.81 15.95 -13.57
C ALA A 7 -9.84 15.55 -12.51
N LEU A 8 -10.63 16.50 -11.99
CA LEU A 8 -11.72 16.22 -11.07
C LEU A 8 -12.82 15.35 -11.71
N GLU A 9 -13.21 15.63 -12.95
CA GLU A 9 -14.18 14.79 -13.69
C GLU A 9 -13.66 13.37 -13.88
N LYS A 10 -12.38 13.21 -14.20
CA LYS A 10 -11.74 11.89 -14.31
C LYS A 10 -11.80 11.15 -12.96
N LEU A 11 -11.46 11.82 -11.87
CA LEU A 11 -11.50 11.22 -10.53
C LEU A 11 -12.93 10.86 -10.11
N LYS A 12 -13.92 11.69 -10.44
CA LYS A 12 -15.34 11.42 -10.15
C LYS A 12 -15.83 10.14 -10.84
N ASN A 13 -15.45 9.94 -12.10
CA ASN A 13 -15.90 8.79 -12.90
C ASN A 13 -15.17 7.48 -12.56
N LYS A 14 -14.14 7.52 -11.71
CA LYS A 14 -13.47 6.35 -11.16
C LYS A 14 -14.29 5.77 -10.02
N GLU A 15 -14.47 4.45 -9.97
CA GLU A 15 -14.95 3.77 -8.76
C GLU A 15 -13.80 3.74 -7.74
N LYS A 16 -13.80 4.68 -6.81
CA LYS A 16 -12.69 4.96 -5.88
C LYS A 16 -12.53 3.88 -4.83
N PHE A 17 -13.64 3.32 -4.36
CA PHE A 17 -13.65 2.33 -3.29
C PHE A 17 -14.08 0.94 -3.79
N SER A 18 -13.78 0.60 -5.05
CA SER A 18 -13.98 -0.74 -5.60
C SER A 18 -12.97 -1.72 -5.02
N ASN A 19 -13.31 -3.01 -4.97
CA ASN A 19 -12.39 -4.04 -4.48
C ASN A 19 -11.04 -4.02 -5.22
N GLU A 20 -11.06 -3.77 -6.53
CA GLU A 20 -9.86 -3.65 -7.35
C GLU A 20 -8.94 -2.52 -6.85
N GLU A 21 -9.50 -1.39 -6.41
CA GLU A 21 -8.70 -0.28 -5.89
C GLU A 21 -8.11 -0.56 -4.50
N TRP A 22 -8.79 -1.36 -3.66
CA TRP A 22 -8.23 -1.86 -2.42
C TRP A 22 -7.10 -2.87 -2.68
N GLU A 23 -7.33 -3.81 -3.61
CA GLU A 23 -6.36 -4.84 -3.99
C GLU A 23 -5.10 -4.23 -4.63
N ASN A 24 -5.25 -3.20 -5.48
CA ASN A 24 -4.13 -2.45 -6.07
C ASN A 24 -3.25 -1.76 -5.02
N ARG A 25 -3.79 -1.53 -3.81
CA ARG A 25 -3.06 -0.98 -2.66
C ARG A 25 -2.53 -2.06 -1.72
N GLY A 26 -2.81 -3.34 -2.00
CA GLY A 26 -2.48 -4.46 -1.11
C GLY A 26 -3.32 -4.52 0.17
N LEU A 27 -4.48 -3.83 0.17
CA LEU A 27 -5.40 -3.74 1.30
C LEU A 27 -6.59 -4.69 1.11
N ASN A 28 -7.24 -5.07 2.21
CA ASN A 28 -8.49 -5.82 2.09
C ASN A 28 -9.65 -4.85 1.83
N PRO A 29 -10.57 -5.17 0.90
CA PRO A 29 -11.77 -4.35 0.73
C PRO A 29 -12.56 -4.23 2.02
N SER A 30 -12.90 -2.99 2.38
CA SER A 30 -13.81 -2.71 3.49
C SER A 30 -15.25 -3.20 3.20
N GLU A 31 -16.11 -3.14 4.22
CA GLU A 31 -17.52 -3.44 4.07
C GLU A 31 -18.17 -2.63 2.94
N LYS A 32 -18.93 -3.32 2.10
CA LYS A 32 -19.61 -2.73 0.94
C LYS A 32 -20.44 -1.49 1.29
N SER A 33 -21.07 -1.48 2.46
CA SER A 33 -21.85 -0.35 2.99
C SER A 33 -20.99 0.90 3.19
N LEU A 34 -19.80 0.74 3.75
CA LEU A 34 -18.84 1.82 3.96
C LEU A 34 -18.25 2.29 2.63
N CYS A 35 -17.85 1.39 1.75
CA CYS A 35 -17.36 1.73 0.41
C CYS A 35 -18.40 2.58 -0.35
N ILE A 36 -19.68 2.22 -0.33
CA ILE A 36 -20.76 3.02 -0.94
C ILE A 36 -20.89 4.40 -0.29
N LYS A 37 -20.80 4.48 1.05
CA LYS A 37 -20.87 5.74 1.80
C LYS A 37 -19.71 6.67 1.43
N LEU A 38 -18.48 6.14 1.37
CA LEU A 38 -17.28 6.88 1.00
C LEU A 38 -17.33 7.32 -0.46
N GLU A 39 -17.67 6.41 -1.38
CA GLU A 39 -17.82 6.70 -2.81
C GLU A 39 -18.78 7.86 -3.03
N LYS A 40 -19.95 7.82 -2.38
CA LYS A 40 -20.93 8.91 -2.45
C LYS A 40 -20.37 10.21 -1.87
N SER A 41 -19.72 10.16 -0.71
CA SER A 41 -19.16 11.34 -0.05
C SER A 41 -18.12 12.04 -0.93
N PHE A 42 -17.20 11.29 -1.53
CA PHE A 42 -16.17 11.81 -2.43
C PHE A 42 -16.77 12.33 -3.75
N ASN A 43 -17.74 11.62 -4.33
CA ASN A 43 -18.42 12.11 -5.54
C ASN A 43 -19.20 13.40 -5.29
N ASP A 44 -19.82 13.53 -4.12
CA ASP A 44 -20.50 14.76 -3.69
C ASP A 44 -19.48 15.90 -3.49
N LEU A 45 -18.35 15.64 -2.85
CA LEU A 45 -17.26 16.62 -2.70
C LEU A 45 -16.77 17.10 -4.07
N ILE A 46 -16.39 16.17 -4.95
CA ILE A 46 -15.85 16.47 -6.29
C ILE A 46 -16.88 17.27 -7.10
N THR A 47 -18.15 16.91 -7.04
CA THR A 47 -19.24 17.65 -7.72
C THR A 47 -19.33 19.09 -7.22
N ASN A 48 -19.21 19.32 -5.90
CA ASN A 48 -19.23 20.67 -5.34
C ASN A 48 -17.97 21.48 -5.70
N LEU A 49 -16.80 20.82 -5.79
CA LEU A 49 -15.54 21.46 -6.20
C LEU A 49 -15.58 21.87 -7.68
N ILE A 50 -16.10 21.02 -8.56
CA ILE A 50 -16.29 21.33 -9.99
C ILE A 50 -17.25 22.52 -10.15
N SER A 51 -18.39 22.47 -9.46
CA SER A 51 -19.40 23.55 -9.51
C SER A 51 -18.84 24.89 -8.99
N SER A 52 -17.99 24.83 -7.98
CA SER A 52 -17.34 26.01 -7.38
C SER A 52 -16.22 26.57 -8.25
N SER A 53 -15.48 25.70 -8.95
CA SER A 53 -14.45 26.10 -9.92
C SER A 53 -15.05 26.80 -11.14
N ASN A 54 -16.29 26.48 -11.51
CA ASN A 54 -17.02 27.13 -12.61
C ASN A 54 -17.58 28.52 -12.23
N THR A 55 -17.74 28.81 -10.94
CA THR A 55 -18.39 30.05 -10.45
C THR A 55 -17.39 31.12 -9.98
N LYS A 56 -16.09 30.96 -10.28
CA LYS A 56 -14.99 31.86 -9.84
C LYS A 56 -14.94 32.08 -8.32
N LYS A 57 -15.29 31.06 -7.54
CA LYS A 57 -15.14 31.11 -6.08
C LYS A 57 -13.67 31.31 -5.69
N SER A 58 -13.48 32.00 -4.58
CA SER A 58 -12.17 32.23 -3.97
C SER A 58 -11.55 30.91 -3.45
N PRO A 59 -10.21 30.84 -3.32
CA PRO A 59 -9.55 29.69 -2.72
C PRO A 59 -10.11 29.31 -1.33
N GLN A 60 -10.44 30.30 -0.51
CA GLN A 60 -11.02 30.10 0.83
C GLN A 60 -12.39 29.40 0.78
N GLU A 61 -13.22 29.67 -0.23
CA GLU A 61 -14.51 28.99 -0.36
C GLU A 61 -14.35 27.54 -0.83
N ILE A 62 -13.33 27.27 -1.66
CA ILE A 62 -12.95 25.92 -2.07
C ILE A 62 -12.48 25.13 -0.84
N GLU A 63 -11.69 25.75 0.03
CA GLU A 63 -11.26 25.17 1.30
C GLU A 63 -12.44 24.83 2.22
N THR A 64 -13.38 25.76 2.41
CA THR A 64 -14.57 25.51 3.24
C THR A 64 -15.40 24.32 2.74
N ILE A 65 -15.49 24.13 1.42
CA ILE A 65 -16.15 22.96 0.84
C ILE A 65 -15.37 21.69 1.20
N PHE A 66 -14.06 21.70 1.00
CA PHE A 66 -13.20 20.57 1.33
C PHE A 66 -13.33 20.16 2.80
N GLU A 67 -13.15 21.10 3.71
CA GLU A 67 -13.24 20.89 5.17
C GLU A 67 -14.59 20.34 5.60
N LYS A 68 -15.68 20.82 4.99
CA LYS A 68 -17.03 20.32 5.30
C LYS A 68 -17.18 18.83 5.03
N TYR A 69 -16.59 18.32 3.94
CA TYR A 69 -16.67 16.90 3.61
C TYR A 69 -15.68 16.07 4.40
N PHE A 70 -14.50 16.63 4.63
CA PHE A 70 -13.47 16.02 5.47
C PHE A 70 -13.95 15.80 6.92
N ASN A 71 -14.54 16.81 7.55
CA ASN A 71 -15.07 16.72 8.92
C ASN A 71 -16.33 15.85 9.06
N LYS A 72 -16.98 15.47 7.95
CA LYS A 72 -18.11 14.52 7.98
C LYS A 72 -17.65 13.08 8.10
N ILE A 73 -16.42 12.78 7.69
CA ILE A 73 -15.84 11.46 7.80
C ILE A 73 -15.17 11.39 9.17
N LYS A 74 -15.77 10.59 10.04
CA LYS A 74 -15.31 10.38 11.41
C LYS A 74 -14.19 9.35 11.42
N SER A 75 -12.98 9.77 11.72
CA SER A 75 -11.78 8.92 11.70
C SER A 75 -11.77 7.84 12.80
N ASP A 76 -12.60 7.98 13.83
CA ASP A 76 -12.83 6.99 14.88
C ASP A 76 -13.82 5.89 14.48
N GLU A 77 -14.58 6.08 13.39
CA GLU A 77 -15.46 5.07 12.78
C GLU A 77 -14.75 4.25 11.69
N LEU A 78 -13.46 4.50 11.44
CA LEU A 78 -12.65 3.86 10.41
C LEU A 78 -11.50 3.07 11.02
N ASP A 79 -11.20 1.92 10.44
CA ASP A 79 -9.97 1.20 10.75
C ASP A 79 -8.72 1.87 10.14
N THR A 80 -7.56 1.25 10.29
CA THR A 80 -6.31 1.82 9.79
C THR A 80 -6.25 1.85 8.27
N GLU A 81 -6.64 0.77 7.59
CA GLU A 81 -6.58 0.67 6.12
C GLU A 81 -7.59 1.64 5.49
N GLU A 82 -8.78 1.76 6.09
CA GLU A 82 -9.83 2.70 5.67
C GLU A 82 -9.43 4.16 5.82
N ARG A 83 -8.74 4.51 6.91
CA ARG A 83 -8.23 5.89 7.10
C ARG A 83 -7.20 6.25 6.07
N GLU A 84 -6.23 5.36 5.83
CA GLU A 84 -5.17 5.60 4.84
C GLU A 84 -5.78 5.82 3.45
N PHE A 85 -6.72 4.97 3.06
CA PHE A 85 -7.36 5.09 1.76
C PHE A 85 -8.19 6.38 1.62
N VAL A 86 -8.90 6.79 2.67
CA VAL A 86 -9.63 8.08 2.66
C VAL A 86 -8.66 9.26 2.51
N VAL A 87 -7.55 9.26 3.24
CA VAL A 87 -6.56 10.34 3.21
C VAL A 87 -5.92 10.47 1.83
N ASP A 88 -5.60 9.35 1.17
CA ASP A 88 -5.00 9.33 -0.17
C ASP A 88 -5.86 10.08 -1.20
N TYR A 89 -7.19 9.88 -1.18
CA TYR A 89 -8.06 10.58 -2.11
C TYR A 89 -8.23 12.06 -1.79
N PHE A 90 -8.19 12.44 -0.51
CA PHE A 90 -8.20 13.85 -0.16
C PHE A 90 -6.92 14.55 -0.62
N ASP A 91 -5.76 13.90 -0.50
CA ASP A 91 -4.48 14.39 -1.02
C ASP A 91 -4.48 14.47 -2.56
N GLU A 92 -5.02 13.47 -3.26
CA GLU A 92 -5.18 13.51 -4.71
C GLU A 92 -6.02 14.72 -5.15
N ILE A 93 -7.12 15.00 -4.46
CA ILE A 93 -7.96 16.18 -4.71
C ILE A 93 -7.19 17.48 -4.43
N ALA A 94 -6.47 17.57 -3.32
CA ALA A 94 -5.69 18.76 -2.97
C ALA A 94 -4.59 19.07 -4.01
N LYS A 95 -3.91 18.03 -4.50
CA LYS A 95 -2.93 18.10 -5.61
C LYS A 95 -3.57 18.58 -6.91
N ILE A 96 -4.75 18.07 -7.27
CA ILE A 96 -5.51 18.54 -8.44
C ILE A 96 -5.87 20.02 -8.31
N LEU A 97 -6.28 20.45 -7.12
CA LEU A 97 -6.63 21.85 -6.84
C LEU A 97 -5.41 22.77 -6.77
N LYS A 98 -4.19 22.24 -6.59
CA LYS A 98 -2.95 23.01 -6.36
C LYS A 98 -3.13 24.01 -5.22
N SER A 99 -3.65 23.55 -4.09
CA SER A 99 -3.92 24.38 -2.90
C SER A 99 -2.98 23.97 -1.77
N ASP A 100 -1.92 24.74 -1.56
CA ASP A 100 -0.92 24.45 -0.53
C ASP A 100 -1.53 24.43 0.88
N SER A 101 -2.53 25.28 1.13
CA SER A 101 -3.32 25.35 2.37
C SER A 101 -4.10 24.08 2.69
N LEU A 102 -4.55 23.34 1.68
CA LEU A 102 -5.27 22.07 1.88
C LEU A 102 -4.31 20.96 2.28
N ASN A 103 -3.10 20.96 1.71
CA ASN A 103 -2.06 19.99 2.06
C ASN A 103 -1.61 20.15 3.52
N GLU A 104 -1.42 21.39 4.00
CA GLU A 104 -1.06 21.68 5.40
C GLU A 104 -2.14 21.21 6.38
N LYS A 105 -3.42 21.41 6.06
CA LYS A 105 -4.55 21.00 6.91
C LYS A 105 -4.79 19.48 6.90
N LEU A 106 -4.60 18.82 5.76
CA LEU A 106 -4.62 17.35 5.67
C LEU A 106 -3.58 16.73 6.59
N ASN A 107 -2.35 17.26 6.57
CA ASN A 107 -1.27 16.82 7.45
C ASN A 107 -1.61 17.02 8.94
N SER A 108 -2.24 18.15 9.29
CA SER A 108 -2.68 18.43 10.66
C SER A 108 -3.77 17.47 11.14
N TRP A 109 -4.74 17.11 10.30
CA TRP A 109 -5.84 16.22 10.68
C TRP A 109 -5.43 14.75 10.77
N THR A 110 -4.54 14.29 9.89
CA THR A 110 -4.07 12.91 9.93
C THR A 110 -3.06 12.68 11.06
N TYR A 111 -2.27 13.69 11.44
CA TYR A 111 -1.08 13.49 12.30
C TYR A 111 -0.90 14.48 13.46
N GLY A 112 -1.76 15.48 13.61
CA GLY A 112 -1.88 16.30 14.82
C GLY A 112 -0.77 17.33 15.08
N THR A 113 0.03 17.76 14.10
CA THR A 113 0.93 18.93 14.25
C THR A 113 1.51 19.46 12.92
N GLU A 114 1.75 20.78 12.86
CA GLU A 114 2.04 21.62 11.67
C GLU A 114 3.43 21.48 11.01
N ALA A 115 4.13 20.36 11.15
CA ALA A 115 5.40 20.16 10.44
C ALA A 115 5.61 18.67 10.13
N TYR A 116 4.82 18.16 9.19
CA TYR A 116 4.81 16.73 8.86
C TYR A 116 5.52 16.49 7.53
N ASP A 117 6.73 15.93 7.61
CA ASP A 117 7.38 15.24 6.50
C ASP A 117 6.62 13.92 6.29
N TYR A 118 5.62 13.97 5.39
CA TYR A 118 4.69 12.88 5.11
C TYR A 118 5.41 11.56 4.83
N GLU A 119 6.47 11.61 4.03
CA GLU A 119 7.28 10.43 3.72
C GLU A 119 7.93 9.87 4.99
N LYS A 120 8.49 10.72 5.84
CA LYS A 120 9.17 10.29 7.07
C LYS A 120 8.24 9.60 8.05
N ALA A 121 6.98 10.01 8.12
CA ALA A 121 6.09 9.55 9.15
C ALA A 121 5.08 8.50 8.67
N VAL A 122 4.81 8.41 7.37
CA VAL A 122 4.38 7.15 6.71
C VAL A 122 5.46 6.09 6.94
N LYS A 123 6.72 6.41 6.65
CA LYS A 123 7.84 5.48 6.89
C LYS A 123 7.92 5.03 8.36
N LYS A 124 7.78 5.96 9.31
CA LYS A 124 7.79 5.64 10.75
C LYS A 124 6.61 4.76 11.17
N LEU A 125 5.43 4.96 10.57
CA LEU A 125 4.25 4.14 10.83
C LEU A 125 4.42 2.74 10.23
N SER A 126 4.85 2.64 8.96
CA SER A 126 5.15 1.37 8.30
C SER A 126 6.26 0.61 9.05
N GLU A 127 7.31 1.29 9.50
CA GLU A 127 8.37 0.71 10.34
C GLU A 127 7.82 0.17 11.66
N LYS A 128 6.89 0.88 12.29
CA LYS A 128 6.25 0.44 13.54
C LYS A 128 5.36 -0.79 13.33
N ILE A 129 4.53 -0.79 12.27
CA ILE A 129 3.68 -1.94 11.91
C ILE A 129 4.55 -3.16 11.62
N LEU A 130 5.61 -2.96 10.83
CA LEU A 130 6.57 -4.01 10.52
C LEU A 130 7.23 -4.57 11.78
N GLU A 131 7.65 -3.71 12.71
CA GLU A 131 8.21 -4.12 13.99
C GLU A 131 7.22 -4.91 14.86
N GLU A 132 5.93 -4.55 14.84
CA GLU A 132 4.88 -5.29 15.54
C GLU A 132 4.59 -6.64 14.89
N GLU A 133 4.64 -6.75 13.56
CA GLU A 133 4.58 -8.02 12.83
C GLU A 133 5.78 -8.91 13.16
N ARG A 134 6.99 -8.33 13.24
CA ARG A 134 8.21 -9.06 13.61
C ARG A 134 8.17 -9.64 15.01
N LYS A 135 7.49 -8.98 15.94
CA LYS A 135 7.31 -9.47 17.32
C LYS A 135 6.29 -10.61 17.42
N ARG A 136 5.35 -10.68 16.49
CA ARG A 136 4.24 -11.64 16.52
C ARG A 136 4.55 -12.95 15.80
N HIS A 137 5.41 -12.91 14.78
CA HIS A 137 5.64 -14.05 13.90
C HIS A 137 7.10 -14.52 13.94
N GLU A 138 7.31 -15.83 13.78
CA GLU A 138 8.63 -16.36 13.45
C GLU A 138 9.03 -15.89 12.03
N ILE A 139 10.28 -15.51 11.85
CA ILE A 139 10.77 -14.95 10.59
C ILE A 139 11.96 -15.76 10.10
N ILE A 140 11.90 -16.16 8.82
CA ILE A 140 13.08 -16.59 8.08
C ILE A 140 13.61 -15.35 7.36
N SER A 141 14.88 -15.02 7.59
CA SER A 141 15.52 -13.83 7.01
C SER A 141 16.81 -14.21 6.32
N MET A 142 17.05 -13.62 5.15
CA MET A 142 18.32 -13.69 4.46
C MET A 142 18.70 -12.32 3.87
N GLU A 143 20.00 -12.12 3.65
CA GLU A 143 20.47 -10.94 2.94
C GLU A 143 20.41 -11.15 1.42
N CYS A 144 19.94 -10.14 0.70
CA CYS A 144 20.14 -10.07 -0.74
C CYS A 144 21.64 -10.11 -1.05
N SER A 145 22.06 -11.07 -1.88
CA SER A 145 23.46 -11.30 -2.26
C SER A 145 24.16 -10.08 -2.87
N LYS A 146 23.41 -9.12 -3.44
CA LYS A 146 23.95 -7.91 -4.06
C LYS A 146 23.83 -6.66 -3.19
N CYS A 147 22.62 -6.31 -2.75
CA CYS A 147 22.37 -5.04 -2.07
C CYS A 147 22.26 -5.15 -0.55
N ARG A 148 22.34 -6.37 0.00
CA ARG A 148 22.24 -6.70 1.44
C ARG A 148 20.93 -6.27 2.13
N THR A 149 19.90 -5.94 1.36
CA THR A 149 18.55 -5.78 1.91
C THR A 149 18.08 -7.09 2.53
N GLN A 150 17.47 -7.02 3.71
CA GLN A 150 16.84 -8.18 4.36
C GLN A 150 15.60 -8.62 3.58
N LEU A 151 15.62 -9.88 3.15
CA LEU A 151 14.53 -10.57 2.45
C LEU A 151 13.89 -11.49 3.49
N GLU A 152 12.60 -11.28 3.77
CA GLU A 152 11.96 -11.82 4.97
C GLU A 152 10.70 -12.60 4.67
N THR A 153 10.56 -13.74 5.34
CA THR A 153 9.39 -14.61 5.29
C THR A 153 8.79 -14.70 6.69
N PHE A 154 7.60 -14.13 6.87
CA PHE A 154 6.82 -14.20 8.10
C PHE A 154 6.00 -15.48 8.12
N ILE A 155 6.23 -16.33 9.11
CA ILE A 155 5.51 -17.60 9.27
C ILE A 155 4.22 -17.33 10.04
N LEU A 156 3.09 -17.49 9.37
CA LEU A 156 1.76 -17.25 9.94
C LEU A 156 1.20 -18.51 10.60
N GLU A 157 1.54 -19.69 10.08
CA GLU A 157 1.06 -20.97 10.58
C GLU A 157 2.09 -22.08 10.36
N LYS A 158 2.36 -22.87 11.40
CA LYS A 158 3.22 -24.05 11.36
C LYS A 158 2.38 -25.33 11.33
N ASP A 159 2.85 -26.32 10.59
CA ASP A 159 2.34 -27.68 10.61
C ASP A 159 3.50 -28.66 10.43
N ASN A 160 3.90 -29.34 11.51
CA ASN A 160 5.06 -30.22 11.53
C ASN A 160 4.95 -31.44 10.61
N SER A 161 3.77 -31.71 10.05
CA SER A 161 3.60 -32.76 9.03
C SER A 161 4.10 -32.35 7.65
N ILE A 162 4.29 -31.05 7.40
CA ILE A 162 4.74 -30.52 6.10
C ILE A 162 6.26 -30.70 5.99
N PRO A 163 6.76 -31.51 5.03
CA PRO A 163 8.19 -31.65 4.80
C PRO A 163 8.78 -30.40 4.14
N SER A 164 10.10 -30.36 4.00
CA SER A 164 10.74 -29.36 3.16
C SER A 164 10.75 -29.88 1.71
N PHE A 165 9.90 -29.31 0.85
CA PHE A 165 9.68 -29.84 -0.51
C PHE A 165 10.29 -28.99 -1.62
N GLU A 166 10.73 -27.75 -1.37
CA GLU A 166 11.20 -26.87 -2.45
C GLU A 166 12.31 -25.90 -2.05
N PHE A 167 13.07 -25.44 -3.05
CA PHE A 167 13.86 -24.22 -3.00
C PHE A 167 13.14 -23.11 -3.78
N ASP A 168 13.13 -21.89 -3.27
CA ASP A 168 12.51 -20.76 -3.96
C ASP A 168 13.58 -19.92 -4.65
N ILE A 169 13.34 -19.57 -5.91
CA ILE A 169 14.03 -18.45 -6.56
C ILE A 169 13.21 -17.19 -6.29
N ILE A 170 13.83 -16.24 -5.60
CA ILE A 170 13.20 -14.98 -5.20
C ILE A 170 13.94 -13.78 -5.78
N LYS A 171 13.21 -12.73 -6.14
CA LYS A 171 13.76 -11.48 -6.68
C LYS A 171 13.70 -10.37 -5.66
N CYS A 172 14.82 -9.74 -5.34
CA CYS A 172 14.86 -8.61 -4.43
C CYS A 172 14.11 -7.40 -5.03
N VAL A 173 13.11 -6.87 -4.32
CA VAL A 173 12.33 -5.70 -4.77
C VAL A 173 13.20 -4.44 -4.94
N LYS A 174 14.27 -4.31 -4.14
CA LYS A 174 15.14 -3.11 -4.16
C LYS A 174 16.12 -3.06 -5.35
N CYS A 175 16.71 -4.19 -5.73
CA CYS A 175 17.79 -4.21 -6.74
C CYS A 175 17.59 -5.24 -7.85
N SER A 176 16.46 -5.94 -7.83
CA SER A 176 16.08 -6.98 -8.79
C SER A 176 17.01 -8.19 -8.85
N GLU A 177 17.97 -8.31 -7.92
CA GLU A 177 18.86 -9.48 -7.84
C GLU A 177 18.06 -10.74 -7.48
N LEU A 178 18.32 -11.82 -8.21
CA LEU A 178 17.77 -13.14 -7.91
C LEU A 178 18.58 -13.83 -6.80
N ASN A 179 17.89 -14.42 -5.84
CA ASN A 179 18.44 -15.15 -4.71
C ASN A 179 17.73 -16.49 -4.57
N ILE A 180 18.37 -17.42 -3.87
CA ILE A 180 17.77 -18.72 -3.54
C ILE A 180 17.41 -18.73 -2.05
N LEU A 181 16.19 -19.16 -1.73
CA LEU A 181 15.69 -19.30 -0.36
C LEU A 181 15.26 -20.74 -0.11
N ASP A 182 15.70 -21.30 1.01
CA ASP A 182 15.18 -22.56 1.53
C ASP A 182 14.35 -22.25 2.77
N LYS A 183 13.03 -22.36 2.66
CA LYS A 183 12.10 -22.10 3.77
C LYS A 183 12.20 -23.19 4.86
N GLY A 184 12.76 -24.36 4.55
CA GLY A 184 12.80 -25.51 5.46
C GLY A 184 11.45 -26.25 5.52
N CYS A 185 11.21 -26.98 6.61
CA CYS A 185 9.99 -27.76 6.81
C CYS A 185 9.01 -27.06 7.75
N GLY A 186 7.78 -27.59 7.80
CA GLY A 186 6.80 -27.24 8.80
C GLY A 186 6.04 -25.94 8.55
N ILE A 187 6.11 -25.37 7.35
CA ILE A 187 5.51 -24.07 7.02
C ILE A 187 4.24 -24.30 6.21
N LYS A 188 3.09 -23.95 6.80
CA LYS A 188 1.78 -24.10 6.17
C LYS A 188 1.30 -22.83 5.50
N ARG A 189 1.50 -21.69 6.16
CA ARG A 189 1.16 -20.36 5.64
C ARG A 189 2.22 -19.35 5.99
N TYR A 190 2.56 -18.52 5.03
CA TYR A 190 3.54 -17.47 5.18
C TYR A 190 3.18 -16.24 4.34
N ARG A 191 3.83 -15.12 4.65
CA ARG A 191 3.88 -13.90 3.84
C ARG A 191 5.33 -13.47 3.70
N PHE A 192 5.64 -12.70 2.66
CA PHE A 192 7.00 -12.25 2.40
C PHE A 192 7.13 -10.74 2.23
N LEU A 193 8.31 -10.23 2.50
CA LEU A 193 8.66 -8.82 2.42
C LEU A 193 10.00 -8.62 1.71
N ASN A 194 10.10 -7.54 0.93
CA ASN A 194 11.27 -7.11 0.18
C ASN A 194 11.72 -8.08 -0.94
N TYR A 195 10.94 -9.12 -1.24
CA TYR A 195 11.16 -9.98 -2.39
C TYR A 195 9.86 -10.39 -3.09
N GLU A 196 9.97 -10.82 -4.34
CA GLU A 196 8.93 -11.49 -5.11
C GLU A 196 9.34 -12.95 -5.34
N LEU A 197 8.40 -13.89 -5.27
CA LEU A 197 8.64 -15.29 -5.65
C LEU A 197 8.61 -15.40 -7.19
N ILE A 198 9.66 -15.99 -7.76
CA ILE A 198 9.81 -16.15 -9.22
C ILE A 198 9.54 -17.58 -9.64
N GLU A 199 10.13 -18.55 -8.94
CA GLU A 199 10.05 -19.96 -9.30
C GLU A 199 10.21 -20.82 -8.04
N GLU A 200 9.42 -21.88 -7.93
CA GLU A 200 9.52 -22.90 -6.89
C GLU A 200 10.18 -24.14 -7.51
N LEU A 201 11.24 -24.66 -6.87
CA LEU A 201 12.06 -25.77 -7.37
C LEU A 201 11.89 -26.98 -6.45
N PRO A 202 11.12 -28.01 -6.87
CA PRO A 202 10.88 -29.20 -6.06
C PRO A 202 12.19 -29.93 -5.72
N LYS A 203 12.39 -30.28 -4.45
CA LYS A 203 13.60 -30.96 -3.96
C LYS A 203 13.70 -32.40 -4.44
N GLU A 204 12.61 -32.98 -4.94
CA GLU A 204 12.63 -34.26 -5.65
C GLU A 204 13.44 -34.20 -6.95
N GLU A 205 13.50 -33.03 -7.60
CA GLU A 205 14.16 -32.81 -8.89
C GLU A 205 15.46 -32.01 -8.75
N TYR A 206 15.47 -31.05 -7.81
CA TYR A 206 16.55 -30.10 -7.59
C TYR A 206 17.22 -30.33 -6.23
N ASP A 207 18.49 -30.74 -6.27
CA ASP A 207 19.38 -30.49 -5.13
C ASP A 207 19.84 -29.01 -5.14
N LEU A 208 20.49 -28.57 -4.06
CA LEU A 208 20.95 -27.19 -3.94
C LEU A 208 21.89 -26.78 -5.09
N SER A 209 22.72 -27.70 -5.61
CA SER A 209 23.64 -27.39 -6.69
C SER A 209 22.89 -27.12 -8.00
N LYS A 210 21.90 -27.94 -8.33
CA LYS A 210 21.02 -27.75 -9.50
C LYS A 210 20.19 -26.49 -9.37
N ALA A 211 19.69 -26.20 -8.17
CA ALA A 211 18.90 -25.01 -7.91
C ALA A 211 19.73 -23.72 -8.10
N LEU A 212 20.99 -23.71 -7.65
CA LEU A 212 21.93 -22.63 -7.92
C LEU A 212 22.28 -22.50 -9.41
N GLN A 213 22.39 -23.60 -10.15
CA GLN A 213 22.57 -23.54 -11.61
C GLN A 213 21.36 -22.90 -12.31
N ARG A 214 20.13 -23.26 -11.89
CA ARG A 214 18.90 -22.66 -12.42
C ARG A 214 18.82 -21.17 -12.12
N LEU A 215 19.21 -20.76 -10.92
CA LEU A 215 19.33 -19.36 -10.53
C LEU A 215 20.24 -18.58 -11.49
N GLU A 216 21.44 -19.08 -11.75
CA GLU A 216 22.41 -18.40 -12.63
C GLU A 216 21.93 -18.36 -14.09
N GLN A 217 21.23 -19.39 -14.57
CA GLN A 217 20.59 -19.35 -15.89
C GLN A 217 19.59 -18.20 -16.02
N LEU A 218 18.74 -18.01 -15.01
CA LEU A 218 17.76 -16.91 -15.01
C LEU A 218 18.41 -15.53 -14.94
N LYS A 219 19.57 -15.38 -14.28
CA LYS A 219 20.31 -14.11 -14.25
C LYS A 219 20.91 -13.71 -15.59
N THR A 220 21.07 -14.67 -16.51
CA THR A 220 21.67 -14.45 -17.84
C THR A 220 20.64 -14.23 -18.95
N GLN A 221 19.35 -14.30 -18.64
CA GLN A 221 18.25 -13.99 -19.57
C GLN A 221 17.92 -12.49 -19.55
#